data_AF-A0AAW5KD06-F1
#
_entry.id   AF-A0AAW5KD06-F1
#
_cell.length_a   1.000
_cell.length_b   1.000
_cell.length_c   1.000
_cell.angle_alpha   90.00
_cell.angle_beta   90.00
_cell.angle_gamma   90.00
#
_symmetry.space_group_name_H-M   'P 1'
#
loop_
_entity.id
_entity.type
_entity.pdbx_description
1 polymer ?
#
loop_
_entity_poly.entity_id
_entity_poly.type
_entity_poly.pdbx_seq_one_letter_code
_entity_poly.pdbx_strand_id
1 'polypeptide(L)'
;HIAGLVAAGEHPSPQPWADVVTTTTHNTLRGPRGGLILSNDPELGKKIDKAIFPGTQGGPLEHIIAAKAVCFGEALQPAFKDYQRQVVKKRRRPGRRPHR
;
A
#
# COMPACT_ATOMS: atom_id res chain seq x y z
N HIS A 1 5.45 -4.65 -2.16
CA HIS A 1 5.11 -5.42 -3.37
C HIS A 1 3.61 -5.64 -3.61
N ILE A 2 2.77 -5.93 -2.60
CA ILE A 2 1.39 -6.43 -2.82
C ILE A 2 0.25 -5.51 -2.35
N ALA A 3 0.55 -4.32 -1.82
CA ALA A 3 -0.45 -3.44 -1.20
C ALA A 3 -1.64 -3.11 -2.11
N GLY A 4 -1.40 -2.90 -3.41
CA GLY A 4 -2.48 -2.67 -4.37
C GLY A 4 -3.35 -3.91 -4.60
N LEU A 5 -2.77 -5.11 -4.55
CA LEU A 5 -3.51 -6.37 -4.66
C LEU A 5 -4.42 -6.57 -3.45
N VAL A 6 -3.93 -6.25 -2.25
CA VAL A 6 -4.73 -6.29 -1.01
C VAL A 6 -5.87 -5.27 -1.08
N ALA A 7 -5.58 -4.02 -1.48
CA ALA A 7 -6.59 -2.96 -1.62
C ALA A 7 -7.69 -3.32 -2.64
N ALA A 8 -7.35 -4.05 -3.70
CA ALA A 8 -8.32 -4.53 -4.69
C ALA A 8 -9.04 -5.84 -4.32
N GLY A 9 -8.65 -6.49 -3.22
CA GLY A 9 -9.19 -7.80 -2.81
C GLY A 9 -8.67 -8.98 -3.65
N GLU A 10 -7.60 -8.80 -4.41
CA GLU A 10 -6.94 -9.84 -5.22
C GLU A 10 -5.85 -10.61 -4.43
N HIS A 11 -5.59 -10.18 -3.19
CA HIS A 11 -4.75 -10.87 -2.21
C HIS A 11 -5.38 -10.74 -0.81
N PRO A 12 -5.38 -11.79 0.03
CA PRO A 12 -5.90 -11.70 1.39
C PRO A 12 -5.20 -10.60 2.18
N SER A 13 -5.97 -9.86 2.97
CA SER A 13 -5.47 -8.77 3.82
C SER A 13 -4.78 -9.34 5.05
N PRO A 14 -3.55 -8.91 5.40
CA PRO A 14 -2.86 -9.36 6.62
C PRO A 14 -3.47 -8.78 7.92
N GLN A 15 -4.31 -7.75 7.81
CA GLN A 15 -4.86 -6.99 8.94
C GLN A 15 -5.61 -7.81 10.01
N PRO A 16 -6.30 -8.93 9.68
CA PRO A 16 -6.95 -9.77 10.69
C PRO A 16 -5.98 -10.57 11.57
N TRP A 17 -4.72 -10.74 11.16
CA TRP A 17 -3.76 -11.63 11.84
C TRP A 17 -2.52 -10.90 12.37
N ALA A 18 -2.26 -9.68 11.91
CA ALA A 18 -1.09 -8.90 12.28
C ALA A 18 -1.48 -7.69 13.12
N ASP A 19 -0.78 -7.50 14.24
CA ASP A 19 -0.98 -6.34 15.12
C ASP A 19 -0.52 -5.03 14.45
N VAL A 20 0.52 -5.13 13.62
CA VAL A 20 1.10 -4.01 12.86
C VAL A 20 1.38 -4.46 11.42
N VAL A 21 0.90 -3.66 10.47
CA VAL A 21 1.16 -3.86 9.04
C VAL A 21 1.85 -2.62 8.48
N THR A 22 3.03 -2.81 7.89
CA THR A 22 3.74 -1.74 7.19
C THR A 22 3.67 -1.93 5.68
N THR A 23 3.64 -0.82 4.94
CA THR A 23 3.62 -0.90 3.48
C THR A 23 4.22 0.35 2.82
N THR A 24 4.63 0.19 1.57
CA THR A 24 5.04 1.29 0.69
C THR A 24 3.90 1.67 -0.24
N THR A 25 3.80 2.95 -0.59
CA THR A 25 2.70 3.47 -1.43
C THR A 25 2.97 3.41 -2.93
N HIS A 26 4.23 3.28 -3.37
CA HIS A 26 4.64 3.45 -4.78
C HIS A 26 4.70 2.16 -5.62
N ASN A 27 4.47 0.99 -5.02
CA ASN A 27 4.56 -0.29 -5.72
C ASN A 27 3.23 -0.62 -6.44
N THR A 28 2.62 -1.77 -6.15
CA THR A 28 1.31 -2.14 -6.73
C THR A 28 0.19 -1.18 -6.35
N LEU A 29 0.36 -0.36 -5.30
CA LEU A 29 -0.59 0.69 -4.93
C LEU A 29 -0.49 1.94 -5.82
N ARG A 30 0.60 2.10 -6.59
CA ARG A 30 0.78 3.15 -7.62
C ARG A 30 0.74 4.60 -7.13
N GLY A 31 0.98 4.83 -5.84
CA GLY A 31 1.07 6.17 -5.25
C GLY A 31 2.46 6.79 -5.27
N PRO A 32 2.66 7.91 -4.54
CA PRO A 32 3.97 8.54 -4.38
C PRO A 32 4.93 7.65 -3.57
N ARG A 33 6.23 7.96 -3.59
CA ARG A 33 7.20 7.32 -2.69
C ARG A 33 6.91 7.72 -1.24
N GLY A 34 6.69 6.73 -0.39
CA GLY A 34 6.38 6.90 1.02
C GLY A 34 5.96 5.57 1.65
N GLY A 35 5.68 5.61 2.96
CA GLY A 35 5.23 4.47 3.74
C GLY A 35 3.93 4.73 4.49
N LEU A 36 3.33 3.64 4.99
CA LEU A 36 2.21 3.60 5.93
C LEU A 36 2.51 2.57 7.01
N ILE A 37 2.05 2.84 8.23
CA ILE A 37 2.03 1.91 9.36
C ILE A 37 0.57 1.84 9.82
N LEU A 38 0.00 0.64 9.81
CA LEU A 38 -1.40 0.39 10.16
C LEU A 38 -1.44 -0.50 11.39
N SER A 39 -2.32 -0.19 12.33
CA SER A 39 -2.65 -1.05 13.47
C SER A 39 -4.13 -0.89 13.80
N ASN A 40 -4.77 -1.98 14.24
CA ASN A 40 -6.13 -1.95 14.76
C ASN A 40 -6.17 -1.67 16.27
N ASP A 41 -5.02 -1.70 16.96
CA ASP A 41 -4.90 -1.39 18.38
C ASP A 41 -4.57 0.10 18.57
N PRO A 42 -5.48 0.90 19.18
CA PRO A 42 -5.24 2.32 19.43
C PRO A 42 -4.03 2.61 20.32
N GLU A 43 -3.68 1.73 21.26
CA GLU A 43 -2.54 1.91 22.15
C GLU A 43 -1.21 1.66 21.43
N LEU A 44 -1.17 0.68 20.52
CA LEU A 44 -0.05 0.52 19.58
C LEU A 44 0.03 1.73 18.64
N GLY A 45 -1.10 2.20 18.10
CA GLY A 45 -1.17 3.39 17.25
C GLY A 45 -0.51 4.61 17.90
N LYS A 46 -0.89 4.94 19.14
CA LYS A 46 -0.28 6.05 19.90
C LYS A 46 1.23 5.88 20.10
N LYS A 47 1.69 4.66 20.40
CA LYS A 47 3.12 4.36 20.57
C LYS A 47 3.89 4.53 19.25
N ILE A 48 3.30 4.10 18.14
CA ILE A 48 3.86 4.25 16.80
C ILE A 48 3.95 5.73 16.42
N ASP A 49 2.88 6.50 16.61
CA ASP A 49 2.87 7.93 16.30
C ASP A 49 3.98 8.67 17.06
N LYS A 50 4.13 8.39 18.37
CA LYS A 50 5.20 8.95 19.20
C LYS A 50 6.61 8.53 18.73
N ALA A 51 6.76 7.29 18.25
CA ALA A 51 8.03 6.80 17.71
C ALA A 51 8.38 7.45 16.36
N ILE A 52 7.38 7.82 15.56
CA ILE A 52 7.58 8.58 14.32
C ILE A 52 7.92 10.02 14.64
N PHE A 53 7.06 10.72 15.38
CA PHE A 53 7.27 12.10 15.79
C PHE A 53 6.97 12.26 17.30
N PRO A 54 7.90 12.78 18.11
CA PRO A 54 9.18 13.40 17.76
C PRO A 54 10.37 12.40 17.65
N GLY A 55 10.10 11.09 17.62
CA GLY A 55 11.15 10.07 17.77
C GLY A 55 12.16 9.96 16.62
N THR A 56 11.70 9.73 15.39
CA THR A 56 12.58 9.37 14.26
C THR A 56 12.52 10.35 13.10
N GLN A 57 11.41 11.07 12.93
CA GLN A 57 11.18 12.03 11.87
C GLN A 57 10.91 13.42 12.44
N GLY A 58 11.25 14.45 11.65
CA GLY A 58 10.91 15.84 11.92
C GLY A 58 9.55 16.21 11.32
N GLY A 59 9.49 17.36 10.63
CA GLY A 59 8.27 17.82 9.99
C GLY A 59 7.75 16.86 8.90
N PRO A 60 6.43 16.69 8.78
CA PRO A 60 5.83 15.84 7.76
C PRO A 60 6.03 16.39 6.34
N LEU A 61 6.10 15.49 5.36
CA LEU A 61 6.13 15.85 3.94
C LEU A 61 4.71 16.00 3.40
N GLU A 62 4.08 17.15 3.63
CA GLU A 62 2.67 17.39 3.30
C GLU A 62 2.32 17.16 1.83
N HIS A 63 3.21 17.52 0.90
CA HIS A 63 3.05 17.25 -0.53
C HIS A 63 2.96 15.75 -0.85
N ILE A 64 3.68 14.91 -0.09
CA ILE A 64 3.58 13.45 -0.20
C ILE A 64 2.29 12.94 0.43
N ILE A 65 1.84 13.51 1.55
CA ILE A 65 0.57 13.16 2.20
C ILE A 65 -0.60 13.46 1.25
N ALA A 66 -0.61 14.64 0.62
CA ALA A 66 -1.59 15.00 -0.40
C ALA A 66 -1.60 14.03 -1.59
N ALA A 67 -0.42 13.68 -2.11
CA ALA A 67 -0.31 12.70 -3.20
C ALA A 67 -0.76 11.29 -2.79
N LYS A 68 -0.59 10.88 -1.52
CA LYS A 68 -1.14 9.62 -0.99
C LYS A 68 -2.67 9.67 -0.97
N ALA A 69 -3.28 10.79 -0.58
CA ALA A 69 -4.73 10.94 -0.59
C ALA A 69 -5.32 10.76 -1.99
N VAL A 70 -4.70 11.36 -3.02
CA VAL A 70 -5.08 11.15 -4.43
C VAL A 70 -4.97 9.67 -4.81
N CYS A 71 -3.85 9.03 -4.48
CA CYS A 71 -3.65 7.60 -4.72
C CYS A 71 -4.72 6.72 -4.06
N PHE A 72 -5.13 7.02 -2.82
CA PHE A 72 -6.21 6.27 -2.16
C PHE A 72 -7.55 6.50 -2.84
N GLY A 73 -7.83 7.73 -3.29
CA GLY A 73 -9.01 8.03 -4.10
C GLY A 73 -9.06 7.23 -5.40
N GLU A 74 -7.92 7.07 -6.08
CA GLU A 74 -7.79 6.21 -7.26
C GLU A 74 -7.97 4.72 -6.91
N ALA A 75 -7.41 4.26 -5.80
CA ALA A 75 -7.49 2.87 -5.36
C ALA A 75 -8.92 2.42 -5.03
N LEU A 76 -9.80 3.36 -4.67
CA LEU A 76 -11.22 3.12 -4.43
C LEU A 76 -12.03 2.99 -5.73
N GLN A 77 -11.48 3.37 -6.89
CA GLN A 77 -12.20 3.31 -8.16
C GLN A 77 -12.31 1.87 -8.68
N PRO A 78 -13.44 1.47 -9.31
CA PRO A 78 -13.59 0.14 -9.91
C PRO A 78 -12.48 -0.22 -10.92
N ALA A 79 -12.03 0.78 -11.69
CA ALA A 79 -10.95 0.63 -12.66
C ALA A 79 -9.62 0.17 -12.02
N PHE A 80 -9.37 0.52 -10.75
CA PHE A 80 -8.19 0.05 -10.03
C PHE A 80 -8.28 -1.45 -9.75
N LYS A 81 -9.45 -1.97 -9.38
CA LYS A 81 -9.66 -3.41 -9.17
C LYS A 81 -9.44 -4.20 -10.47
N ASP A 82 -9.96 -3.71 -11.58
CA ASP A 82 -9.74 -4.34 -12.89
C ASP A 82 -8.27 -4.31 -13.31
N TYR A 83 -7.57 -3.21 -13.03
CA TYR A 83 -6.13 -3.14 -13.21
C TYR A 83 -5.39 -4.22 -12.40
N GLN A 84 -5.71 -4.40 -11.11
CA GLN A 84 -5.05 -5.41 -10.28
C GLN A 84 -5.36 -6.84 -10.73
N ARG A 85 -6.57 -7.14 -11.18
CA ARG A 85 -6.93 -8.43 -11.81
C ARG A 85 -6.05 -8.74 -13.01
N GLN A 86 -5.79 -7.74 -13.85
CA GLN A 86 -4.89 -7.90 -15.00
C GLN A 86 -3.45 -8.18 -14.55
N VAL A 87 -2.96 -7.54 -13.48
CA VAL A 87 -1.62 -7.80 -12.93
C VAL A 87 -1.47 -9.27 -12.53
N VAL A 88 -2.46 -9.83 -11.81
CA VAL A 88 -2.46 -11.24 -11.41
C VAL A 88 -2.55 -12.17 -12.63
N LYS A 89 -3.43 -11.85 -13.59
CA LYS A 89 -3.59 -12.63 -14.83
C LYS A 89 -2.30 -12.67 -15.66
N LYS A 90 -1.62 -11.53 -15.81
CA LYS A 90 -0.34 -11.44 -16.54
C LYS A 90 0.74 -12.30 -15.89
N ARG A 91 0.81 -12.33 -14.55
CA ARG A 91 1.75 -13.19 -13.81
C ARG A 91 1.50 -14.69 -14.04
N ARG A 92 0.23 -15.10 -14.15
CA ARG A 92 -0.16 -16.51 -14.36
C ARG A 92 0.10 -17.02 -15.77
N ARG A 93 0.32 -16.13 -16.74
CA ARG A 93 0.64 -16.53 -18.10
C ARG A 93 2.11 -16.98 -18.14
N PRO A 94 2.41 -18.19 -18.64
CA PRO A 94 3.80 -18.60 -18.89
C PRO A 94 4.48 -17.50 -19.71
N GLY A 95 5.62 -17.01 -19.24
CA GLY A 95 6.35 -15.95 -19.94
C GLY A 95 6.57 -16.39 -21.38
N ARG A 96 6.11 -15.58 -22.35
CA ARG A 96 6.65 -15.68 -23.70
C ARG A 96 8.15 -15.43 -23.54
N ARG A 97 8.95 -16.49 -23.74
CA ARG A 97 10.41 -16.34 -23.81
C ARG A 97 10.68 -15.22 -24.80
N PRO A 98 11.43 -14.17 -24.45
CA PRO A 98 11.90 -13.24 -25.46
C PRO A 98 12.70 -14.09 -26.46
N HIS A 99 12.22 -14.19 -27.70
CA HIS A 99 13.04 -14.70 -28.79
C HIS A 99 14.23 -13.74 -28.90
N ARG A 100 15.39 -14.20 -28.45
CA ARG A 100 16.68 -13.74 -28.93
C ARG A 100 17.07 -14.65 -30.08
#